data_AF-A0A9X2YZY3-F1
#
_entry.id   AF-A0A9X2YZY3-F1
#
_cell.length_a   1.000
_cell.length_b   1.000
_cell.length_c   1.000
_cell.angle_alpha   90.00
_cell.angle_beta   90.00
_cell.angle_gamma   90.00
#
_symmetry.space_group_name_H-M   'P 1'
#
loop_
_entity.id
_entity.type
_entity.pdbx_description
1 polymer ?
#
loop_
_entity_poly.entity_id
_entity_poly.type
_entity_poly.pdbx_seq_one_letter_code
_entity_poly.pdbx_strand_id
1 'polypeptide(L)'
;MPSTLTPEVRYLIDAANRGDVDAFLATFTSYQGVVDDWGRRFHGPEAIRRWSDAEFIGRQVSLNVIHFYSIDETEVVVIAQVGGNGFNGPSTFTFRVAHGKITEMRITA
;
A
#
# COMPACT_ATOMS: atom_id res chain seq x y z
N MET A 1 -1.43 21.13 -13.91
CA MET A 1 -0.53 20.83 -12.77
C MET A 1 -0.25 19.35 -12.79
N PRO A 2 0.99 18.88 -12.66
CA PRO A 2 1.21 17.45 -12.42
C PRO A 2 0.48 17.08 -11.14
N SER A 3 -0.39 16.07 -11.19
CA SER A 3 -0.92 15.46 -9.98
C SER A 3 0.26 14.95 -9.17
N THR A 4 0.21 15.11 -7.85
CA THR A 4 1.20 14.55 -6.93
C THR A 4 0.50 13.55 -6.04
N LEU A 5 1.09 12.37 -5.88
CA LEU A 5 0.67 11.40 -4.86
C LEU A 5 0.54 12.10 -3.51
N THR A 6 -0.53 11.78 -2.78
CA THR A 6 -0.73 12.28 -1.42
C THR A 6 0.46 11.87 -0.54
N PRO A 7 0.87 12.69 0.43
CA PRO A 7 2.01 12.40 1.29
C PRO A 7 1.93 11.03 1.98
N GLU A 8 0.72 10.61 2.38
CA GLU A 8 0.45 9.35 3.06
C GLU A 8 0.74 8.16 2.16
N VAL A 9 0.23 8.17 0.93
CA VAL A 9 0.41 7.08 -0.03
C VAL A 9 1.86 7.03 -0.51
N ARG A 10 2.47 8.20 -0.75
CA ARG A 10 3.91 8.28 -1.09
C ARG A 10 4.76 7.66 0.02
N TYR A 11 4.52 8.03 1.28
CA TYR A 11 5.28 7.51 2.41
C TYR A 11 5.12 5.99 2.57
N LEU A 12 3.91 5.45 2.35
CA LEU A 12 3.67 4.00 2.34
C LEU A 12 4.50 3.30 1.24
N ILE A 13 4.47 3.82 0.00
CA ILE A 13 5.21 3.25 -1.13
C ILE A 13 6.72 3.28 -0.86
N ASP A 14 7.22 4.40 -0.36
CA ASP A 14 8.64 4.55 -0.04
C ASP A 14 9.06 3.60 1.09
N ALA A 15 8.23 3.41 2.12
CA ALA A 15 8.49 2.44 3.18
C ALA A 15 8.54 1.00 2.65
N ALA A 16 7.59 0.62 1.79
CA ALA A 16 7.60 -0.69 1.15
C ALA A 16 8.88 -0.91 0.32
N ASN A 17 9.26 0.07 -0.51
CA ASN A 17 10.46 0.02 -1.34
C ASN A 17 11.78 0.00 -0.54
N ARG A 18 11.81 0.57 0.67
CA ARG A 18 12.96 0.48 1.58
C ARG A 18 13.01 -0.81 2.38
N GLY A 19 11.99 -1.66 2.30
CA GLY A 19 11.84 -2.83 3.16
C GLY A 19 11.53 -2.50 4.63
N ASP A 20 11.00 -1.31 4.89
CA ASP A 20 10.77 -0.78 6.24
C ASP A 20 9.34 -1.08 6.69
N VAL A 21 9.14 -2.28 7.23
CA VAL A 21 7.81 -2.75 7.67
C VAL A 21 7.24 -1.91 8.81
N ASP A 22 8.08 -1.33 9.66
CA ASP A 22 7.63 -0.50 10.79
C ASP A 22 7.07 0.84 10.28
N ALA A 23 7.79 1.50 9.37
CA ALA A 23 7.30 2.71 8.70
C ALA A 23 6.05 2.42 7.85
N PHE A 24 6.00 1.28 7.17
CA PHE A 24 4.83 0.85 6.40
C PHE A 24 3.60 0.72 7.31
N LEU A 25 3.72 0.03 8.44
CA LEU A 25 2.62 -0.12 9.39
C LEU A 25 2.21 1.21 10.04
N ALA A 26 3.15 2.12 10.27
CA ALA A 26 2.88 3.44 10.84
C ALA A 26 2.02 4.33 9.93
N THR A 27 1.89 4.00 8.63
CA THR A 27 1.02 4.73 7.69
C THR A 27 -0.46 4.46 7.93
N PHE A 28 -0.79 3.29 8.47
CA PHE A 28 -2.16 2.89 8.69
C PHE A 28 -2.75 3.56 9.93
N THR A 29 -4.08 3.73 9.92
CA THR A 29 -4.82 4.11 11.12
C THR A 29 -4.60 3.05 12.20
N SER A 30 -4.39 3.51 13.44
CA SER A 30 -4.08 2.62 14.55
C SER A 30 -5.24 1.63 14.78
N TYR A 31 -4.92 0.35 14.93
CA TYR A 31 -5.84 -0.76 15.20
C TYR A 31 -6.91 -1.07 14.13
N GLN A 32 -7.20 -0.17 13.19
CA GLN A 32 -8.28 -0.33 12.21
C GLN A 32 -7.82 -0.43 10.75
N GLY A 33 -6.54 -0.24 10.46
CA GLY A 33 -6.01 -0.37 9.11
C GLY A 33 -6.29 -1.75 8.52
N VAL A 34 -6.58 -1.79 7.22
CA VAL A 34 -6.86 -3.03 6.49
C VAL A 34 -5.99 -3.12 5.24
N VAL A 35 -5.43 -4.29 5.00
CA VAL A 35 -4.97 -4.70 3.66
C VAL A 35 -5.98 -5.68 3.08
N ASP A 36 -6.49 -5.41 1.89
CA ASP A 36 -7.35 -6.29 1.10
C ASP A 36 -6.56 -6.77 -0.12
N ASP A 37 -6.00 -7.97 -0.03
CA ASP A 37 -5.14 -8.56 -1.04
C ASP A 37 -5.92 -9.62 -1.83
N TRP A 38 -6.44 -9.23 -3.01
CA TRP A 38 -7.32 -10.06 -3.83
C TRP A 38 -8.50 -10.68 -3.04
N GLY A 39 -9.14 -9.91 -2.15
CA GLY A 39 -10.29 -10.33 -1.34
C GLY A 39 -9.92 -10.93 0.02
N ARG A 40 -8.64 -11.21 0.28
CA ARG A 40 -8.15 -11.63 1.61
C ARG A 40 -7.90 -10.39 2.46
N ARG A 41 -8.62 -10.24 3.58
CA ARG A 41 -8.53 -9.05 4.43
C ARG A 41 -7.69 -9.29 5.68
N PHE A 42 -6.69 -8.44 5.89
CA PHE A 42 -5.80 -8.43 7.06
C PHE A 42 -6.07 -7.20 7.89
N HIS A 43 -6.63 -7.38 9.08
CA HIS A 43 -7.09 -6.31 9.94
C HIS A 43 -6.09 -6.03 11.07
N GLY A 44 -5.69 -4.77 11.18
CA GLY A 44 -4.81 -4.29 12.23
C GLY A 44 -3.33 -4.61 12.00
N PRO A 45 -2.45 -3.97 12.78
CA PRO A 45 -1.00 -3.96 12.52
C PRO A 45 -0.36 -5.35 12.59
N GLU A 46 -0.85 -6.23 13.46
CA GLU A 46 -0.28 -7.58 13.60
C GLU A 46 -0.59 -8.48 12.38
N ALA A 47 -1.84 -8.45 11.89
CA ALA A 47 -2.22 -9.23 10.72
C ALA A 47 -1.55 -8.69 9.45
N ILE A 48 -1.47 -7.36 9.30
CA ILE A 48 -0.77 -6.71 8.19
C ILE A 48 0.72 -7.03 8.23
N ARG A 49 1.37 -7.03 9.40
CA ARG A 49 2.77 -7.44 9.51
C ARG A 49 2.98 -8.87 9.03
N ARG A 50 2.20 -9.82 9.55
CA ARG A 50 2.32 -11.25 9.19
C ARG A 50 2.14 -11.46 7.68
N TRP A 51 1.17 -10.79 7.08
CA TRP A 51 1.00 -10.79 5.62
C TRP A 51 2.21 -10.17 4.90
N SER A 52 2.65 -8.99 5.34
CA SER A 52 3.73 -8.27 4.68
C SER A 52 5.05 -9.04 4.71
N ASP A 53 5.39 -9.63 5.85
CA ASP A 53 6.58 -10.46 6.03
C ASP A 53 6.52 -11.73 5.16
N ALA A 54 5.33 -12.30 4.97
CA ALA A 54 5.16 -13.53 4.20
C ALA A 54 5.07 -13.30 2.68
N GLU A 55 4.49 -12.19 2.24
CA GLU A 55 3.96 -12.03 0.87
C GLU A 55 4.36 -10.71 0.19
N PHE A 56 4.73 -9.67 0.94
CA PHE A 56 4.96 -8.32 0.40
C PHE A 56 6.37 -7.81 0.70
N ILE A 57 6.59 -7.06 1.80
CA ILE A 57 7.90 -6.51 2.16
C ILE A 57 8.94 -7.62 2.40
N GLY A 58 8.56 -8.72 3.06
CA GLY A 58 9.47 -9.85 3.26
C GLY A 58 9.84 -10.58 1.96
N ARG A 59 9.14 -10.28 0.85
CA ARG A 59 9.52 -10.68 -0.51
C ARG A 59 10.31 -9.62 -1.27
N GLN A 60 10.86 -8.63 -0.56
CA GLN A 60 11.69 -7.56 -1.13
C GLN A 60 10.94 -6.84 -2.27
N VAL A 61 9.68 -6.51 -2.01
CA VAL A 61 8.81 -5.85 -2.99
C VAL A 61 9.45 -4.56 -3.50
N SER A 62 9.34 -4.34 -4.81
CA SER A 62 9.58 -3.03 -5.42
C SER A 62 8.33 -2.57 -6.15
N LEU A 63 7.97 -1.31 -5.95
CA LEU A 63 6.81 -0.64 -6.53
C LEU A 63 7.30 0.51 -7.39
N ASN A 64 7.28 0.32 -8.70
CA ASN A 64 7.54 1.38 -9.66
C ASN A 64 6.21 1.97 -10.13
N VAL A 65 5.87 3.17 -9.65
CA VAL A 65 4.60 3.85 -9.96
C VAL A 65 4.56 4.23 -11.43
N ILE A 66 3.58 3.68 -12.16
CA ILE A 66 3.33 3.96 -13.58
C ILE A 66 2.35 5.13 -13.71
N HIS A 67 1.27 5.09 -12.95
CA HIS A 67 0.21 6.09 -13.00
C HIS A 67 -0.52 6.17 -11.66
N PHE A 68 -1.16 7.30 -11.39
CA PHE A 68 -2.05 7.44 -10.25
C PHE A 68 -3.06 8.56 -10.50
N TYR A 69 -4.21 8.45 -9.84
CA TYR A 69 -5.25 9.46 -9.85
C TYR A 69 -6.06 9.38 -8.55
N SER A 70 -6.62 10.51 -8.14
CA SER A 70 -7.60 10.55 -7.05
C SER A 70 -9.00 10.34 -7.62
N ILE A 71 -9.80 9.50 -6.95
CA ILE A 71 -11.23 9.38 -7.24
C ILE A 71 -11.96 10.53 -6.54
N ASP A 72 -11.59 10.81 -5.30
CA ASP A 72 -12.05 11.93 -4.49
C ASP A 72 -10.97 12.35 -3.46
N GLU A 73 -11.35 13.12 -2.43
CA GLU A 73 -10.43 13.58 -1.39
C GLU A 73 -9.91 12.47 -0.47
N THR A 74 -10.59 11.32 -0.45
CA THR A 74 -10.34 10.20 0.44
C THR A 74 -9.83 8.96 -0.27
N GLU A 75 -9.99 8.85 -1.59
CA GLU A 75 -9.61 7.64 -2.33
C GLU A 75 -8.60 7.95 -3.46
N VAL A 76 -7.47 7.23 -3.44
CA VAL A 76 -6.37 7.36 -4.40
C VAL A 76 -6.08 6.01 -5.03
N VAL A 77 -6.00 5.97 -6.35
CA VAL A 77 -5.62 4.78 -7.12
C VAL A 77 -4.20 4.94 -7.63
N VAL A 78 -3.38 3.92 -7.43
CA VAL A 78 -2.00 3.83 -7.91
C VAL A 78 -1.83 2.57 -8.73
N ILE A 79 -1.38 2.73 -9.97
CA ILE A 79 -0.98 1.64 -10.84
C ILE A 79 0.54 1.56 -10.79
N ALA A 80 1.08 0.42 -10.36
CA ALA A 80 2.51 0.21 -10.25
C ALA A 80 2.94 -1.11 -10.92
N GLN A 81 4.15 -1.12 -11.46
CA GLN A 81 4.86 -2.35 -11.76
C GLN A 81 5.42 -2.89 -10.45
N VAL A 82 4.92 -4.05 -10.03
CA VAL A 82 5.41 -4.78 -8.86
C VAL A 82 6.58 -5.67 -9.30
N GLY A 83 7.65 -5.63 -8.52
CA GLY A 83 8.80 -6.53 -8.61
C GLY A 83 9.14 -7.15 -7.25
N GLY A 84 10.12 -8.07 -7.24
CA GLY A 84 10.65 -8.70 -6.02
C GLY A 84 10.66 -10.23 -6.12
N ASN A 85 10.81 -10.89 -4.98
CA ASN A 85 10.86 -12.36 -4.84
C ASN A 85 9.47 -12.99 -4.54
N GLY A 86 8.40 -12.26 -4.87
CA GLY A 86 7.01 -12.69 -4.73
C GLY A 86 6.27 -12.59 -6.07
N PHE A 87 5.07 -12.01 -6.04
CA PHE A 87 4.37 -11.64 -7.26
C PHE A 87 5.18 -10.60 -8.07
N ASN A 88 5.13 -10.71 -9.40
CA ASN A 88 5.79 -9.80 -10.33
C ASN A 88 4.82 -9.47 -11.48
N GLY A 89 4.52 -8.19 -11.69
CA GLY A 89 3.53 -7.78 -12.68
C GLY A 89 2.91 -6.42 -12.38
N PRO A 90 2.11 -5.86 -13.30
CA PRO A 90 1.30 -4.69 -12.98
C PRO A 90 0.29 -5.02 -11.88
N SER A 91 0.05 -4.06 -10.99
CA SER A 91 -1.02 -4.14 -10.00
C SER A 91 -1.63 -2.77 -9.75
N THR A 92 -2.90 -2.79 -9.40
CA THR A 92 -3.66 -1.62 -9.00
C THR A 92 -3.80 -1.61 -7.47
N PHE A 93 -3.37 -0.53 -6.85
CA PHE A 93 -3.49 -0.27 -5.43
C PHE A 93 -4.51 0.85 -5.21
N THR A 94 -5.63 0.54 -4.57
CA THR A 94 -6.60 1.55 -4.15
C THR A 94 -6.41 1.82 -2.67
N PHE A 95 -6.13 3.09 -2.33
CA PHE A 95 -5.93 3.55 -0.96
C PHE A 95 -7.10 4.40 -0.52
N ARG A 96 -7.59 4.14 0.69
CA ARG A 96 -8.48 5.05 1.40
C ARG A 96 -7.72 5.77 2.49
N VAL A 97 -7.78 7.10 2.46
CA VAL A 97 -7.09 8.00 3.38
C VAL A 97 -8.13 8.78 4.19
N ALA A 98 -7.97 8.76 5.51
CA ALA A 98 -8.78 9.57 6.42
C ALA A 98 -7.87 10.14 7.51
N HIS A 99 -8.03 11.42 7.81
CA HIS A 99 -7.28 12.11 8.87
C HIS A 99 -5.76 11.93 8.79
N GLY A 100 -5.19 11.94 7.57
CA GLY A 100 -3.75 11.76 7.34
C GLY A 100 -3.23 10.34 7.58
N LYS A 101 -4.11 9.33 7.58
CA LYS A 101 -3.77 7.92 7.76
C LYS A 101 -4.47 7.04 6.72
N ILE A 102 -3.85 5.92 6.39
CA ILE A 102 -4.43 4.93 5.48
C ILE A 102 -5.37 4.03 6.28
N THR A 103 -6.62 3.97 5.86
CA THR A 103 -7.65 3.09 6.45
C THR A 103 -7.72 1.75 5.72
N GLU A 104 -7.52 1.76 4.41
CA GLU A 104 -7.52 0.56 3.57
C GLU A 104 -6.48 0.70 2.46
N MET A 105 -5.74 -0.38 2.21
CA MET A 105 -4.98 -0.61 0.99
C MET A 105 -5.57 -1.86 0.32
N ARG A 106 -6.14 -1.70 -0.86
CA ARG A 106 -6.67 -2.81 -1.67
C ARG A 106 -5.77 -3.07 -2.86
N ILE A 107 -5.48 -4.33 -3.13
CA ILE A 107 -4.65 -4.80 -4.25
C ILE A 107 -5.51 -5.60 -5.21
N THR A 108 -5.46 -5.24 -6.49
CA THR A 108 -6.01 -6.01 -7.61
C THR A 108 -5.02 -6.10 -8.76
N ALA A 109 -5.30 -6.99 -9.72
CA ALA A 109 -4.65 -6.95 -11.04
C ALA A 109 -5.10 -5.71 -11.82
#